data_AF-A0A520EGG4-F1
#
_entry.id   AF-A0A520EGG4-F1
#
_cell.length_a   1.000
_cell.length_b   1.000
_cell.length_c   1.000
_cell.angle_alpha   90.00
_cell.angle_beta   90.00
_cell.angle_gamma   90.00
#
_symmetry.space_group_name_H-M   'P 1'
#
loop_
_entity.id
_entity.type
_entity.pdbx_description
1 polymer ?
#
loop_
_entity_poly.entity_id
_entity_poly.type
_entity_poly.pdbx_seq_one_letter_code
_entity_poly.pdbx_strand_id
1 'polypeptide(L)' 'GHKQSMALREYALGMEALDRSVRGEPLYRIHQAVFAVLALESEPVDPRL' A
#
# COMPACT_ATOMS: atom_id res chain seq x y z
N GLY A 1 -2.70 0.31 17.75
CA GLY A 1 -1.46 1.10 17.87
C GLY A 1 -1.02 1.65 16.53
N HIS A 2 -0.09 2.61 16.49
CA HIS A 2 0.39 3.25 15.24
C HIS A 2 0.81 2.22 14.18
N LYS A 3 1.61 1.21 14.57
CA LYS A 3 2.01 0.10 13.70
C LYS A 3 0.84 -0.66 13.07
N GLN A 4 -0.19 -0.96 13.86
CA GLN A 4 -1.37 -1.67 13.37
C GLN A 4 -2.17 -0.81 12.37
N SER A 5 -2.21 0.51 12.59
CA SER A 5 -2.84 1.42 11.64
C SER A 5 -2.06 1.52 10.33
N MET A 6 -0.73 1.45 10.35
CA MET A 6 0.10 1.41 9.14
C MET A 6 -0.13 0.11 8.36
N ALA A 7 -0.04 -1.03 9.04
CA ALA A 7 -0.26 -2.35 8.41
C ALA A 7 -1.64 -2.47 7.74
N LEU A 8 -2.69 -1.91 8.34
CA LEU A 8 -4.03 -1.90 7.73
C LEU A 8 -4.11 -1.05 6.46
N ARG A 9 -3.38 0.07 6.41
CA ARG A 9 -3.32 0.94 5.23
C ARG A 9 -2.53 0.30 4.10
N GLU A 10 -1.38 -0.29 4.42
CA GLU A 10 -0.56 -1.06 3.47
C GLU A 10 -1.38 -2.23 2.87
N TYR A 11 -2.07 -2.99 3.72
CA TYR A 11 -2.94 -4.07 3.28
C TYR A 11 -4.05 -3.60 2.33
N ALA A 12 -4.75 -2.52 2.68
CA ALA A 12 -5.83 -1.98 1.85
C ALA A 12 -5.31 -1.53 0.47
N LEU A 13 -4.17 -0.84 0.43
CA LEU A 13 -3.54 -0.40 -0.82
C LEU A 13 -3.05 -1.59 -1.67
N GLY A 14 -2.51 -2.62 -1.04
CA GLY A 14 -2.13 -3.87 -1.72
C GLY A 14 -3.33 -4.57 -2.36
N MET A 15 -4.45 -4.68 -1.65
CA MET A 15 -5.69 -5.27 -2.17
C MET A 15 -6.27 -4.45 -3.32
N GLU A 16 -6.22 -3.12 -3.24
CA GLU A 16 -6.65 -2.21 -4.31
C GLU A 16 -5.80 -2.41 -5.58
N ALA A 17 -4.47 -2.53 -5.45
CA ALA A 17 -3.59 -2.78 -6.59
C ALA A 17 -3.93 -4.11 -7.29
N LEU A 18 -4.21 -5.16 -6.51
CA LEU A 18 -4.60 -6.47 -7.04
C LEU A 18 -5.96 -6.43 -7.74
N ASP A 19 -6.98 -5.79 -7.15
CA ASP A 19 -8.31 -5.67 -7.75
C ASP A 19 -8.23 -4.91 -9.10
N ARG A 20 -7.52 -3.78 -9.14
CA ARG A 20 -7.28 -3.03 -10.38
C ARG A 20 -6.53 -3.85 -11.44
N SER A 21 -5.56 -4.64 -11.02
CA SER A 21 -4.83 -5.54 -11.92
C SER A 21 -5.74 -6.60 -12.52
N VAL A 22 -6.59 -7.23 -11.71
CA VAL A 22 -7.54 -8.26 -12.17
C VAL A 22 -8.60 -7.67 -13.10
N ARG A 23 -9.01 -6.42 -12.88
CA ARG A 23 -9.95 -5.69 -13.75
C ARG A 23 -9.33 -5.19 -15.05
N GLY A 24 -8.01 -5.33 -15.23
CA GLY A 24 -7.31 -4.85 -16.42
C GLY A 24 -7.26 -3.32 -16.50
N GLU A 25 -7.25 -2.63 -15.36
CA GLU A 25 -7.11 -1.18 -15.35
C GLU A 25 -5.76 -0.72 -15.93
N PRO A 26 -5.68 0.52 -16.44
CA PRO A 26 -4.41 1.08 -16.92
C PRO A 26 -3.32 1.04 -15.86
N LEU A 27 -2.09 0.76 -16.30
CA LEU A 27 -0.93 0.55 -15.43
C LEU A 27 -0.69 1.70 -14.42
N TYR A 28 -0.98 2.94 -14.80
CA TYR A 28 -0.83 4.10 -13.91
C TYR A 28 -1.78 4.06 -12.69
N ARG A 29 -2.98 3.48 -12.83
CA ARG A 29 -3.92 3.29 -11.72
C ARG A 29 -3.45 2.20 -10.76
N ILE A 30 -2.88 1.11 -11.29
CA ILE A 30 -2.29 0.05 -10.48
C ILE A 30 -1.09 0.60 -9.71
N HIS A 31 -0.17 1.27 -10.40
CA HIS A 31 1.03 1.84 -9.78
C HIS A 31 0.74 2.93 -8.76
N GLN A 32 -0.35 3.69 -8.91
CA GLN A 32 -0.76 4.64 -7.88
C GLN A 32 -0.94 3.98 -6.51
N ALA A 33 -1.59 2.81 -6.46
CA ALA A 33 -1.80 2.06 -5.21
C ALA A 33 -0.48 1.45 -4.71
N VAL A 34 0.33 0.88 -5.60
CA VAL A 34 1.65 0.31 -5.25
C VAL A 34 2.60 1.37 -4.68
N PHE A 35 2.68 2.56 -5.29
CA PHE A 35 3.56 3.61 -4.81
C PHE A 35 3.06 4.28 -3.54
N ALA A 36 1.75 4.26 -3.27
CA ALA A 36 1.23 4.68 -2.00
C ALA A 36 1.71 3.77 -0.84
N VAL A 37 1.88 2.46 -1.07
CA VAL A 37 2.52 1.55 -0.09
C VAL A 37 3.96 1.98 0.19
N LEU A 38 4.77 2.21 -0.86
CA LEU A 38 6.15 2.68 -0.69
C LEU A 38 6.25 4.03 0.05
N ALA A 39 5.27 4.91 -0.15
CA ALA A 39 5.20 6.18 0.56
C ALA A 39 4.92 6.00 2.06
N LEU A 40 4.14 4.99 2.46
CA LEU A 40 3.89 4.66 3.87
C LEU A 40 5.16 4.12 4.55
N GLU A 41 5.96 3.32 3.84
CA GLU A 41 7.25 2.79 4.31
C GLU A 41 8.33 3.87 4.51
N SER A 42 8.08 5.09 4.02
CA SER A 42 9.00 6.23 4.18
C SER A 42 8.80 6.96 5.51
N GLU A 43 7.72 6.68 6.25
CA GLU A 43 7.59 7.14 7.63
C GLU A 43 8.50 6.31 8.54
N PRO A 44 9.39 6.93 9.34
CA PRO A 44 10.29 6.18 10.21
C PRO A 44 9.51 5.42 11.28
N VAL A 45 9.51 4.10 11.20
CA VAL A 45 8.99 3.19 12.23
C VAL A 45 10.17 2.63 13.04
N ASP A 46 9.95 2.31 14.33
CA ASP A 46 10.95 1.59 15.14
C ASP A 46 11.31 0.26 14.45
N PRO A 47 12.58 0.04 14.04
CA PRO A 47 12.98 -1.17 13.31
C PRO A 47 12.92 -2.45 14.15
N ARG A 48 12.68 -2.33 15.46
CA ARG A 48 12.54 -3.46 16.39
C ARG A 48 11.11 -3.99 16.49
N LEU A 49 10.16 -3.31 15.85
CA LEU A 49 8.77 -3.74 15.80
C LEU A 49 8.53 -4.69 14.65
#